data_AF-A0A072PGV9-F1
#
_entry.id   AF-A0A072PGV9-F1
#
_cell.length_a   1.000
_cell.length_b   1.000
_cell.length_c   1.000
_cell.angle_alpha   90.00
_cell.angle_beta   90.00
_cell.angle_gamma   90.00
#
_symmetry.space_group_name_H-M   'P 1'
#
loop_
_entity.id
_entity.type
_entity.pdbx_description
1 polymer ?
#
loop_
_entity_poly.entity_id
_entity_poly.type
_entity_poly.pdbx_seq_one_letter_code
_entity_poly.pdbx_strand_id
1 'polypeptide(L)'
;MAGRERRIGSLGENDSGVLLPLYEGELNDLQRDIGPNLSKTNEIVFLHAALQLRSYYLLERSPKTALKEGILKAYRAALSLIEKCQQEETESKLLTCGPFLFQRGLCVACTFGLKVLRSEYAQLVDAEEGRKASNLGLLSDA
;
A
#
# COMPACT_ATOMS: atom_id res chain seq x y z
N MET A 1 -13.35 33.28 24.04
CA MET A 1 -12.45 32.21 23.59
C MET A 1 -13.31 31.09 23.03
N ALA A 2 -13.57 31.12 21.72
CA ALA A 2 -14.52 30.24 21.06
C ALA A 2 -13.81 28.98 20.56
N GLY A 3 -14.43 27.83 20.83
CA GLY A 3 -13.93 26.50 20.54
C GLY A 3 -13.66 26.30 19.05
N ARG A 4 -12.45 25.83 18.75
CA ARG A 4 -12.05 25.37 17.43
C ARG A 4 -12.49 23.90 17.28
N GLU A 5 -13.80 23.69 17.22
CA GLU A 5 -14.36 22.44 16.69
C GLU A 5 -14.07 22.42 15.19
N ARG A 6 -13.03 21.66 14.81
CA ARG A 6 -12.78 21.31 13.41
C ARG A 6 -13.95 20.44 12.97
N ARG A 7 -14.82 21.01 12.14
CA ARG A 7 -15.82 20.32 11.33
C ARG A 7 -15.12 19.25 10.48
N ILE A 8 -15.00 18.04 11.03
CA ILE A 8 -14.93 16.80 10.26
C ILE A 8 -16.38 16.40 10.04
N GLY A 9 -17.10 17.23 9.28
CA GLY A 9 -18.51 17.06 8.99
C GLY A 9 -18.69 16.94 7.49
N SER A 10 -19.01 15.72 7.05
CA SER A 10 -19.57 15.40 5.74
C SER A 10 -18.66 15.68 4.53
N LEU A 11 -17.70 14.80 4.27
CA LEU A 11 -17.40 14.45 2.88
C LEU A 11 -18.59 13.61 2.43
N GLY A 12 -19.33 14.05 1.42
CA GLY A 12 -20.53 13.35 0.96
C GLY A 12 -20.18 11.92 0.54
N GLU A 13 -21.11 10.98 0.66
CA GLU A 13 -20.94 9.60 0.16
C GLU A 13 -20.54 9.54 -1.34
N ASN A 14 -20.75 10.65 -2.07
CA ASN A 14 -20.38 10.84 -3.47
C ASN A 14 -18.92 11.28 -3.69
N ASP A 15 -18.22 11.82 -2.68
CA ASP A 15 -16.88 12.39 -2.85
C ASP A 15 -15.77 11.33 -2.70
N SER A 16 -16.03 10.24 -1.97
CA SER A 16 -15.03 9.18 -1.73
C SER A 16 -14.41 8.65 -3.02
N GLY A 17 -15.24 8.36 -4.03
CA GLY A 17 -14.80 7.78 -5.29
C GLY A 17 -13.89 8.68 -6.12
N VAL A 18 -13.79 9.98 -5.80
CA VAL A 18 -12.91 10.95 -6.47
C VAL A 18 -11.62 11.18 -5.66
N LEU A 19 -11.68 11.04 -4.34
CA LEU A 19 -10.56 11.33 -3.45
C LEU A 19 -9.41 10.33 -3.59
N LEU A 20 -9.69 9.03 -3.72
CA LEU A 20 -8.62 8.03 -3.87
C LEU A 20 -7.81 8.23 -5.15
N PRO A 21 -8.43 8.38 -6.35
CA PRO A 21 -7.69 8.71 -7.57
C PRO A 21 -6.92 10.03 -7.47
N LEU A 22 -7.48 11.05 -6.80
CA LEU A 22 -6.82 12.34 -6.59
C LEU A 22 -5.54 12.18 -5.77
N TYR A 23 -5.63 11.55 -4.60
CA TYR A 23 -4.46 11.32 -3.75
C TYR A 23 -3.42 10.39 -4.39
N GLU A 24 -3.86 9.44 -5.23
CA GLU A 24 -2.94 8.62 -6.01
C GLU A 24 -2.18 9.47 -7.03
N GLY A 25 -2.87 10.43 -7.67
CA GLY A 25 -2.26 11.42 -8.55
C GLY A 25 -1.20 12.25 -7.83
N GLU A 26 -1.56 12.84 -6.69
CA GLU A 26 -0.64 13.66 -5.89
C GLU A 26 0.59 12.86 -5.41
N LEU A 27 0.41 11.59 -5.01
CA LEU A 27 1.52 10.74 -4.62
C LEU A 27 2.47 10.43 -5.79
N ASN A 28 1.92 10.18 -6.98
CA ASN A 28 2.71 9.94 -8.19
C ASN A 28 3.44 11.22 -8.63
N ASP A 29 2.79 12.38 -8.50
CA ASP A 29 3.40 13.68 -8.80
C ASP A 29 4.57 13.95 -7.84
N LEU A 30 4.38 13.71 -6.54
CA LEU A 30 5.46 13.83 -5.56
C LEU A 30 6.63 12.89 -5.85
N GLN A 31 6.35 11.64 -6.23
CA GLN A 31 7.39 10.69 -6.61
C GLN A 31 8.18 11.16 -7.85
N ARG A 32 7.47 11.74 -8.84
CA ARG A 32 8.07 12.28 -10.06
C ARG A 32 8.92 13.51 -9.77
N ASP A 33 8.48 14.39 -8.89
CA ASP A 33 9.16 15.64 -8.55
C ASP A 33 10.48 15.40 -7.81
N ILE A 34 10.57 14.34 -6.99
CA ILE A 34 11.83 13.91 -6.38
C ILE A 34 12.78 13.31 -7.45
N GLY A 35 12.21 12.68 -8.47
CA GLY A 35 12.94 12.21 -9.64
C GLY A 35 13.87 11.01 -9.35
N PRO A 36 14.89 10.79 -10.20
CA PRO A 36 15.73 9.58 -10.17
C PRO A 36 16.66 9.49 -8.95
N ASN A 37 16.71 10.54 -8.11
CA ASN A 37 17.54 10.59 -6.91
C ASN A 37 16.86 9.97 -5.68
N LEU A 38 15.78 9.22 -5.89
CA LEU A 38 15.06 8.54 -4.82
C LEU A 38 15.96 7.46 -4.20
N SER A 39 16.19 7.54 -2.89
CA SER A 39 16.90 6.46 -2.18
C SER A 39 16.05 5.19 -2.17
N LYS A 40 16.69 4.02 -2.07
CA LYS A 40 16.00 2.73 -1.95
C LYS A 40 15.02 2.70 -0.77
N THR A 41 15.39 3.33 0.34
CA THR A 41 14.52 3.51 1.50
C THR A 41 13.29 4.37 1.19
N ASN A 42 13.46 5.46 0.43
CA ASN A 42 12.33 6.30 0.02
C ASN A 42 11.41 5.56 -0.95
N GLU A 43 11.94 4.73 -1.87
CA GLU A 43 11.11 3.85 -2.71
C GLU A 43 10.18 2.98 -1.87
N ILE A 44 10.70 2.38 -0.79
CA ILE A 44 9.91 1.57 0.16
C ILE A 44 8.84 2.41 0.85
N VAL A 45 9.17 3.65 1.26
CA VAL A 45 8.19 4.57 1.86
C VAL A 45 7.07 4.91 0.87
N PHE A 46 7.39 5.18 -0.41
CA PHE A 46 6.40 5.43 -1.46
C PHE A 46 5.51 4.21 -1.71
N LEU A 47 6.09 3.01 -1.77
CA LEU A 47 5.34 1.77 -1.92
C LEU A 47 4.39 1.54 -0.74
N HIS A 48 4.86 1.80 0.48
CA HIS A 48 4.02 1.70 1.68
C HIS A 48 2.88 2.72 1.67
N ALA A 49 3.14 3.97 1.32
CA ALA A 49 2.10 5.01 1.19
C ALA A 49 1.08 4.64 0.10
N ALA A 50 1.54 4.16 -1.06
CA ALA A 50 0.68 3.74 -2.15
C ALA A 50 -0.20 2.54 -1.75
N LEU A 51 0.37 1.57 -1.04
CA LEU A 51 -0.40 0.43 -0.52
C LEU A 51 -1.45 0.87 0.50
N GLN A 52 -1.09 1.73 1.46
CA GLN A 52 -2.02 2.25 2.45
C GLN A 52 -3.18 2.99 1.77
N LEU A 53 -2.88 3.89 0.84
CA LEU A 53 -3.89 4.66 0.12
C LEU A 53 -4.82 3.73 -0.68
N ARG A 54 -4.27 2.77 -1.42
CA ARG A 54 -5.09 1.87 -2.24
C ARG A 54 -5.83 0.81 -1.41
N SER A 55 -5.43 0.57 -0.16
CA SER A 55 -6.18 -0.32 0.72
C SER A 55 -7.60 0.19 1.02
N TYR A 56 -7.82 1.50 0.93
CA TYR A 56 -9.13 2.12 1.12
C TYR A 56 -10.14 1.75 0.03
N TYR A 57 -9.70 1.27 -1.14
CA TYR A 57 -10.63 0.73 -2.13
C TYR A 57 -11.44 -0.44 -1.56
N LEU A 58 -10.89 -1.27 -0.66
CA LEU A 58 -11.65 -2.34 0.00
C LEU A 58 -12.86 -1.83 0.80
N LEU A 59 -12.88 -0.54 1.15
CA LEU A 59 -13.93 0.09 1.94
C LEU A 59 -14.88 0.93 1.07
N GLU A 60 -14.55 1.17 -0.19
CA GLU A 60 -15.38 1.98 -1.08
C GLU A 60 -16.64 1.25 -1.54
N ARG A 61 -17.72 2.02 -1.68
CA ARG A 61 -18.98 1.59 -2.31
C ARG A 61 -19.08 2.09 -3.77
N SER A 62 -17.93 2.40 -4.36
CA SER A 62 -17.74 2.96 -5.71
C SER A 62 -18.09 1.94 -6.82
N PRO A 63 -18.33 2.37 -8.09
CA PRO A 63 -18.47 1.46 -9.23
C PRO A 63 -17.41 0.36 -9.27
N LYS A 64 -17.86 -0.88 -9.50
CA LYS A 64 -17.06 -2.12 -9.40
C LYS A 64 -15.74 -2.10 -10.18
N THR A 65 -15.66 -1.33 -11.27
CA THR A 65 -14.46 -1.28 -12.13
C THR A 65 -13.30 -0.53 -11.47
N ALA A 66 -13.54 0.67 -10.92
CA ALA A 66 -12.50 1.47 -10.25
C ALA A 66 -12.02 0.76 -8.97
N LEU A 67 -12.96 0.17 -8.23
CA LEU A 67 -12.71 -0.69 -7.08
C LEU A 67 -11.72 -1.83 -7.44
N LYS A 68 -12.02 -2.58 -8.49
CA LYS A 68 -11.20 -3.70 -8.94
C LYS A 68 -9.81 -3.24 -9.36
N GLU A 69 -9.71 -2.16 -10.13
CA GLU A 69 -8.42 -1.61 -10.56
C GLU A 69 -7.57 -1.17 -9.36
N GLY A 70 -8.17 -0.47 -8.40
CA GLY A 70 -7.51 -0.03 -7.17
C GLY A 70 -6.96 -1.19 -6.34
N ILE A 71 -7.74 -2.26 -6.18
CA ILE A 71 -7.33 -3.47 -5.46
C ILE A 71 -6.17 -4.18 -6.18
N LEU A 72 -6.20 -4.27 -7.52
CA LEU A 72 -5.10 -4.87 -8.28
C LEU A 72 -3.81 -4.04 -8.19
N LYS A 73 -3.92 -2.70 -8.24
CA LYS A 73 -2.77 -1.80 -8.02
C LYS A 73 -2.24 -1.91 -6.58
N ALA A 74 -3.11 -2.06 -5.59
CA ALA A 74 -2.72 -2.29 -4.20
C ALA A 74 -1.97 -3.62 -4.05
N TYR A 75 -2.47 -4.68 -4.67
CA TYR A 75 -1.83 -5.99 -4.64
C TYR A 75 -0.42 -5.95 -5.23
N ARG A 76 -0.24 -5.32 -6.40
CA ARG A 76 1.09 -5.12 -7.00
C ARG A 76 2.01 -4.32 -6.09
N ALA A 77 1.51 -3.24 -5.49
CA ALA A 77 2.29 -2.44 -4.53
C ALA A 77 2.70 -3.26 -3.30
N ALA A 78 1.83 -4.16 -2.80
CA ALA A 78 2.16 -5.06 -1.71
C ALA A 78 3.30 -6.01 -2.08
N LEU A 79 3.25 -6.64 -3.26
CA LEU A 79 4.31 -7.54 -3.71
C LEU A 79 5.65 -6.80 -3.88
N SER A 80 5.63 -5.64 -4.55
CA SER A 80 6.83 -4.82 -4.70
C SER A 80 7.39 -4.34 -3.35
N LEU A 81 6.53 -4.03 -2.38
CA LEU A 81 6.96 -3.65 -1.03
C LEU A 81 7.64 -4.81 -0.31
N ILE A 82 7.06 -6.01 -0.37
CA ILE A 82 7.67 -7.22 0.20
C ILE A 82 9.04 -7.45 -0.43
N GLU A 83 9.13 -7.46 -1.76
CA GLU A 83 10.38 -7.69 -2.48
C GLU A 83 11.46 -6.68 -2.09
N LYS A 84 11.13 -5.38 -2.09
CA LYS A 84 12.08 -4.32 -1.74
C LYS A 84 12.52 -4.37 -0.29
N CYS A 85 11.61 -4.64 0.64
CA CYS A 85 11.97 -4.83 2.05
C CYS A 85 12.94 -6.00 2.24
N GLN A 86 12.77 -7.09 1.50
CA GLN A 86 13.62 -8.29 1.59
C GLN A 86 15.00 -8.06 0.98
N GLN A 87 15.04 -7.37 -0.15
CA GLN A 87 16.29 -6.92 -0.76
C GLN A 87 17.08 -6.04 0.22
N GLU A 88 16.43 -5.03 0.80
CA GLU A 88 17.09 -4.10 1.72
C GLU A 88 17.40 -4.73 3.09
N GLU A 89 16.67 -5.77 3.51
CA GLU A 89 17.06 -6.56 4.68
C GLU A 89 18.39 -7.27 4.45
N THR A 90 18.57 -7.87 3.27
CA THR A 90 19.81 -8.56 2.91
C THR A 90 20.99 -7.58 2.78
N GLU A 91 20.75 -6.41 2.17
CA GLU A 91 21.81 -5.43 1.89
C GLU A 91 22.15 -4.54 3.09
N SER A 92 21.15 -4.14 3.89
CA SER A 92 21.29 -3.07 4.89
C SER A 92 20.69 -3.39 6.26
N LYS A 93 20.10 -4.58 6.44
CA LYS A 93 19.36 -4.97 7.65
C LYS A 93 18.23 -4.00 7.99
N LEU A 94 17.51 -3.55 6.95
CA LEU A 94 16.46 -2.55 7.07
C LEU A 94 15.36 -2.90 8.09
N LEU A 95 14.94 -4.15 8.16
CA LEU A 95 13.89 -4.63 9.06
C LEU A 95 14.45 -4.85 10.46
N THR A 96 15.68 -5.38 10.57
CA THR A 96 16.31 -5.68 11.86
C THR A 96 16.82 -4.43 12.58
N CYS A 97 17.35 -3.46 11.84
CA CYS A 97 18.03 -2.28 12.40
C CYS A 97 17.37 -0.95 12.01
N GLY A 98 16.42 -0.95 11.08
CA GLY A 98 15.75 0.26 10.63
C GLY A 98 14.54 0.65 11.47
N PRO A 99 13.92 1.80 11.14
CA PRO A 99 12.68 2.24 11.73
C PRO A 99 11.54 1.21 11.65
N PHE A 100 10.78 1.09 12.73
CA PHE A 100 9.62 0.18 12.85
C PHE A 100 8.57 0.34 11.74
N LEU A 101 8.56 1.47 11.03
CA LEU A 101 7.66 1.70 9.89
C LEU A 101 7.83 0.62 8.80
N PHE A 102 9.05 0.10 8.61
CA PHE A 102 9.36 -0.87 7.55
C PHE A 102 8.80 -2.26 7.86
N GLN A 103 9.00 -2.72 9.09
CA GLN A 103 8.39 -3.96 9.60
C GLN A 103 6.85 -3.87 9.55
N ARG A 104 6.29 -2.74 9.97
CA ARG A 104 4.84 -2.49 9.86
C ARG A 104 4.36 -2.51 8.42
N GLY A 105 5.10 -1.86 7.51
CA GLY A 105 4.80 -1.85 6.08
C GLY A 105 4.81 -3.25 5.47
N LEU A 106 5.80 -4.06 5.83
CA LEU A 106 5.89 -5.47 5.42
C LEU A 106 4.69 -6.28 5.93
N CYS A 107 4.33 -6.15 7.20
CA CYS A 107 3.17 -6.84 7.78
C CYS A 107 1.85 -6.44 7.09
N VAL A 108 1.66 -5.14 6.80
CA VAL A 108 0.50 -4.65 6.03
C VAL A 108 0.49 -5.23 4.61
N ALA A 109 1.63 -5.30 3.93
CA ALA A 109 1.72 -5.91 2.60
C ALA A 109 1.36 -7.39 2.60
N CYS A 110 1.91 -8.18 3.51
CA CYS A 110 1.58 -9.60 3.64
C CYS A 110 0.08 -9.80 3.95
N THR A 111 -0.46 -9.01 4.88
CA THR A 111 -1.88 -9.10 5.25
C THR A 111 -2.79 -8.72 4.09
N PHE A 112 -2.44 -7.67 3.35
CA PHE A 112 -3.20 -7.23 2.17
C PHE A 112 -3.14 -8.29 1.06
N GLY A 113 -1.95 -8.82 0.76
CA GLY A 113 -1.77 -9.90 -0.21
C GLY A 113 -2.65 -11.11 0.13
N LEU A 114 -2.57 -11.61 1.37
CA LEU A 114 -3.42 -12.71 1.85
C LEU A 114 -4.91 -12.38 1.77
N LYS A 115 -5.31 -11.12 2.06
CA LYS A 115 -6.70 -10.69 1.96
C LYS A 115 -7.21 -10.78 0.51
N VAL A 116 -6.42 -10.32 -0.47
CA VAL A 116 -6.75 -10.41 -1.90
C VAL A 116 -6.85 -11.87 -2.34
N LEU A 117 -5.89 -12.70 -1.94
CA LEU A 117 -5.88 -14.14 -2.27
C LEU A 117 -7.08 -14.92 -1.70
N ARG A 118 -7.69 -14.42 -0.62
CA ARG A 118 -8.88 -15.02 0.01
C ARG A 118 -10.20 -14.39 -0.43
N SER A 119 -10.17 -13.57 -1.47
CA SER A 119 -11.34 -12.84 -2.00
C SER A 119 -11.66 -13.24 -3.43
N GLU A 120 -12.75 -12.71 -3.98
CA GLU A 120 -13.10 -12.88 -5.41
C GLU A 120 -12.05 -12.32 -6.38
N TYR A 121 -11.09 -11.52 -5.89
CA TYR A 121 -9.99 -10.96 -6.67
C TYR A 121 -8.85 -11.95 -6.90
N ALA A 122 -8.83 -13.10 -6.22
CA ALA A 122 -7.79 -14.12 -6.38
C ALA A 122 -7.65 -14.62 -7.83
N GLN A 123 -8.75 -14.66 -8.58
CA GLN A 123 -8.78 -15.07 -10.00
C GLN A 123 -8.17 -14.02 -10.95
N LEU A 124 -7.85 -12.83 -10.44
CA LEU A 124 -7.38 -11.67 -11.23
C LEU A 124 -5.90 -11.36 -10.97
N VAL A 125 -5.25 -12.12 -10.10
CA VAL A 125 -3.86 -11.94 -9.68
C VAL A 125 -3.09 -13.24 -9.80
N ASP A 126 -1.76 -13.15 -9.88
CA ASP A 126 -0.91 -14.33 -9.71
C ASP A 126 -0.96 -14.77 -8.25
N ALA A 127 -1.77 -15.80 -8.00
CA ALA A 127 -2.00 -16.30 -6.66
C ALA A 127 -0.80 -17.04 -6.08
N GLU A 128 0.06 -17.61 -6.94
CA GLU A 128 1.23 -18.37 -6.50
C GLU A 128 2.35 -17.43 -6.10
N GLU A 129 2.61 -16.40 -6.91
CA GLU A 129 3.55 -15.33 -6.59
C GLU A 129 3.18 -14.67 -5.25
N GLY A 130 1.89 -14.35 -5.05
CA GLY A 130 1.43 -13.73 -3.81
C GLY A 130 1.61 -14.58 -2.57
N ARG A 131 1.34 -15.88 -2.66
CA ARG A 131 1.57 -16.83 -1.56
C ARG A 131 3.05 -16.91 -1.22
N LYS A 132 3.90 -17.06 -2.23
CA LYS A 132 5.35 -17.14 -2.06
C LYS A 132 5.89 -15.87 -1.40
N ALA A 133 5.53 -14.70 -1.92
CA ALA A 133 5.95 -13.42 -1.36
C ALA A 133 5.46 -13.22 0.07
N SER A 134 4.18 -13.49 0.36
CA SER A 134 3.63 -13.31 1.71
C SER A 134 4.28 -14.25 2.74
N ASN A 135 4.54 -15.49 2.37
CA ASN A 135 5.23 -16.45 3.24
C ASN A 135 6.66 -16.00 3.53
N LEU A 136 7.38 -15.53 2.52
CA LEU A 136 8.73 -14.99 2.67
C LEU A 136 8.73 -13.79 3.63
N GLY A 137 7.80 -12.84 3.46
CA GLY A 137 7.69 -11.65 4.30
C GLY A 137 7.34 -11.93 5.76
N LEU A 138 6.47 -12.90 6.01
CA LEU A 138 6.08 -13.27 7.39
C LEU A 138 7.16 -14.04 8.14
N LEU A 139 8.03 -14.78 7.44
CA LEU A 139 9.13 -15.52 8.04
C LEU A 139 10.33 -14.64 8.41
N SER A 140 10.41 -13.41 7.88
CA SER A 140 11.46 -12.45 8.26
C SER A 140 11.21 -11.75 9.61
N ASP A 141 10.08 -12.03 10.25
CA ASP A 141 9.69 -11.48 11.55
C ASP A 141 9.93 -12.48 12.71
N ALA A 142 10.52 -13.65 12.41
CA ALA A 142 10.81 -14.75 13.33
C ALA A 142 12.32 -15.00 13.46
#